data_AF-A0A2L0CXX3-F1
#
_entry.id   AF-A0A2L0CXX3-F1
#
_cell.length_a   1.000
_cell.length_b   1.000
_cell.length_c   1.000
_cell.angle_alpha   90.00
_cell.angle_beta   90.00
_cell.angle_gamma   90.00
#
_symmetry.space_group_name_H-M   'P 1'
#
loop_
_entity.id
_entity.type
_entity.pdbx_description
1 polymer ?
#
loop_
_entity_poly.entity_id
_entity_poly.type
_entity_poly.pdbx_seq_one_letter_code
_entity_poly.pdbx_strand_id
1 'polypeptide(L)'
;VTNPPIDPFREKVVMSLQCPIGPEANILEPSPKQVHRLWLKQPVISISDLDVLVQTNHRSWSSHVIDITFPAGEGSTGYLKKLQHIFAEAEEASQSNQIIILSDRKGGKENIPISSLIALGGVHHHLIETRSRMKVALVVETAEAREVHHICVLLGYGADAICPYLALELASSLRDQGILDTSFSDEAIFQNYAQAMQTGISK
;
A
#
# COMPACT_ATOMS: atom_id res chain seq x y z
N VAL A 1 26.51 14.31 18.21
CA VAL A 1 25.86 13.90 16.95
C VAL A 1 25.91 12.39 16.90
N THR A 2 24.76 11.72 16.81
CA THR A 2 24.62 10.27 17.06
C THR A 2 24.93 9.41 15.84
N ASN A 3 24.66 9.89 14.62
CA ASN A 3 24.84 9.16 13.37
C ASN A 3 24.82 10.13 12.16
N PRO A 4 25.72 9.99 11.16
CA PRO A 4 25.72 10.81 9.95
C PRO A 4 24.65 10.36 8.93
N PRO A 5 24.08 11.27 8.12
CA PRO A 5 23.19 10.92 7.01
C PRO A 5 23.98 10.34 5.82
N ILE A 6 23.29 9.54 4.99
CA ILE A 6 23.83 8.96 3.75
C ILE A 6 23.50 9.89 2.56
N ASP A 7 24.39 10.00 1.58
CA ASP A 7 24.11 10.74 0.34
C ASP A 7 23.33 9.86 -0.66
N PRO A 8 22.06 10.18 -0.96
CA PRO A 8 21.19 9.32 -1.76
C PRO A 8 21.55 9.25 -3.25
N PHE A 9 22.41 10.15 -3.73
CA PHE A 9 22.86 10.19 -5.11
C PHE A 9 24.24 9.54 -5.26
N ARG A 10 25.18 9.93 -4.38
CA ARG A 10 26.57 9.44 -4.44
C ARG A 10 26.70 8.03 -3.88
N GLU A 11 25.89 7.67 -2.90
CA GLU A 11 25.92 6.37 -2.22
C GLU A 11 24.72 5.50 -2.58
N LYS A 12 24.06 5.75 -3.72
CA LYS A 12 22.88 5.00 -4.17
C LYS A 12 23.11 3.48 -4.21
N VAL A 13 24.34 3.02 -4.47
CA VAL A 13 24.68 1.59 -4.56
C VAL A 13 24.47 0.82 -3.23
N VAL A 14 24.49 1.51 -2.08
CA VAL A 14 24.25 0.89 -0.77
C VAL A 14 22.78 0.99 -0.32
N MET A 15 21.91 1.60 -1.13
CA MET A 15 20.49 1.79 -0.83
C MET A 15 19.62 0.85 -1.68
N SER A 16 18.49 0.42 -1.12
CA SER A 16 17.51 -0.39 -1.83
C SER A 16 16.10 -0.08 -1.33
N LEU A 17 15.14 -0.06 -2.27
CA LEU A 17 13.70 -0.01 -1.98
C LEU A 17 13.00 -1.33 -2.34
N GLN A 18 13.75 -2.42 -2.52
CA GLN A 18 13.14 -3.71 -2.80
C GLN A 18 12.32 -4.19 -1.60
N CYS A 19 11.08 -4.57 -1.85
CA CYS A 19 10.12 -4.95 -0.83
C CYS A 19 9.71 -6.41 -1.04
N PRO A 20 10.22 -7.37 -0.25
CA PRO A 20 9.64 -8.69 -0.18
C PRO A 20 8.31 -8.59 0.58
N ILE A 21 7.19 -8.89 -0.07
CA ILE A 21 5.85 -8.79 0.52
C ILE A 21 5.20 -10.17 0.68
N GLY A 22 4.30 -10.29 1.65
CA GLY A 22 3.58 -11.52 1.96
C GLY A 22 4.11 -12.27 3.18
N PRO A 23 3.58 -13.48 3.42
CA PRO A 23 3.78 -14.20 4.67
C PRO A 23 5.24 -14.55 4.94
N GLU A 24 5.64 -14.42 6.19
CA GLU A 24 6.97 -14.77 6.67
C GLU A 24 6.95 -16.15 7.33
N ALA A 25 7.84 -17.02 6.88
CA ALA A 25 8.05 -18.33 7.50
C ALA A 25 8.97 -18.21 8.73
N ASN A 26 9.03 -19.29 9.53
CA ASN A 26 9.90 -19.35 10.70
C ASN A 26 11.36 -19.04 10.33
N ILE A 27 11.94 -18.01 10.93
CA ILE A 27 13.33 -17.59 10.67
C ILE A 27 14.36 -18.52 11.29
N LEU A 28 13.98 -19.31 12.31
CA LEU A 28 14.87 -20.24 13.01
C LEU A 28 15.07 -21.56 12.27
N GLU A 29 14.20 -21.85 11.29
CA GLU A 29 14.22 -23.08 10.51
C GLU A 29 14.49 -22.76 9.04
N PRO A 30 15.68 -23.08 8.51
CA PRO A 30 15.98 -22.92 7.10
C PRO A 30 14.97 -23.70 6.24
N SER A 31 14.22 -23.00 5.40
CA SER A 31 13.16 -23.61 4.59
C SER A 31 12.97 -22.90 3.25
N PRO A 32 12.69 -23.61 2.14
CA PRO A 32 12.30 -22.99 0.88
C PRO A 32 11.07 -22.08 0.99
N LYS A 33 10.23 -22.29 2.02
CA LYS A 33 9.08 -21.43 2.30
C LYS A 33 9.48 -19.98 2.57
N GLN A 34 10.71 -19.71 3.04
CA GLN A 34 11.20 -18.36 3.33
C GLN A 34 11.35 -17.51 2.05
N VAL A 35 11.54 -18.13 0.88
CA VAL A 35 11.63 -17.43 -0.42
C VAL A 35 10.30 -17.40 -1.17
N HIS A 36 9.19 -17.79 -0.53
CA HIS A 36 7.87 -17.78 -1.17
C HIS A 36 7.18 -16.41 -1.16
N ARG A 37 7.93 -15.31 -1.00
CA ARG A 37 7.41 -13.93 -0.97
C ARG A 37 7.33 -13.34 -2.38
N LEU A 38 6.43 -12.37 -2.58
CA LEU A 38 6.40 -11.56 -3.81
C LEU A 38 7.48 -10.49 -3.70
N TRP A 39 8.33 -10.38 -4.71
CA TRP A 39 9.47 -9.46 -4.69
C TRP A 39 9.16 -8.21 -5.51
N LEU A 40 8.79 -7.12 -4.83
CA LEU A 40 8.59 -5.84 -5.49
C LEU A 40 9.92 -5.10 -5.62
N LYS A 41 10.13 -4.44 -6.76
CA LYS A 41 11.33 -3.61 -6.99
C LYS A 41 11.30 -2.31 -6.18
N GLN A 42 10.10 -1.85 -5.84
CA GLN A 42 9.82 -0.63 -5.11
C GLN A 42 8.44 -0.76 -4.43
N PRO A 43 8.14 0.07 -3.42
CA PRO A 43 6.86 0.01 -2.70
C PRO A 43 5.65 0.55 -3.48
N VAL A 44 5.87 1.41 -4.48
CA VAL A 44 4.80 2.01 -5.28
C VAL A 44 4.42 1.08 -6.42
N ILE A 45 3.14 0.74 -6.53
CA ILE A 45 2.59 -0.17 -7.54
C ILE A 45 1.56 0.53 -8.44
N SER A 46 1.41 0.05 -9.67
CA SER A 46 0.43 0.57 -10.62
C SER A 46 -0.98 0.09 -10.30
N ILE A 47 -1.98 0.67 -10.95
CA ILE A 47 -3.38 0.20 -10.85
C ILE A 47 -3.50 -1.22 -11.40
N SER A 48 -2.83 -1.50 -12.53
CA SER A 48 -2.78 -2.85 -13.11
C SER A 48 -2.09 -3.87 -12.20
N ASP A 49 -1.02 -3.48 -11.51
CA ASP A 49 -0.36 -4.37 -10.53
C ASP A 49 -1.31 -4.69 -9.36
N LEU A 50 -2.07 -3.71 -8.90
CA LEU A 50 -3.07 -3.90 -7.85
C LEU A 50 -4.16 -4.88 -8.31
N ASP A 51 -4.69 -4.74 -9.53
CA ASP A 51 -5.69 -5.67 -10.08
C ASP A 51 -5.17 -7.12 -10.12
N VAL A 52 -3.88 -7.30 -10.45
CA VAL A 52 -3.23 -8.60 -10.41
C VAL A 52 -3.14 -9.14 -8.98
N LEU A 53 -2.85 -8.29 -7.99
CA LEU A 53 -2.84 -8.70 -6.57
C LEU A 53 -4.24 -9.06 -6.07
N VAL A 54 -5.28 -8.33 -6.49
CA VAL A 54 -6.67 -8.62 -6.14
C VAL A 54 -7.06 -10.01 -6.64
N GLN A 55 -6.69 -10.35 -7.88
CA GLN A 55 -7.07 -11.61 -8.53
C GLN A 55 -6.05 -12.75 -8.32
N THR A 56 -5.07 -12.55 -7.44
CA THR A 56 -3.99 -13.53 -7.27
C THR A 56 -4.51 -14.88 -6.79
N ASN A 57 -4.00 -15.95 -7.40
CA ASN A 57 -4.19 -17.34 -6.97
C ASN A 57 -2.84 -18.09 -6.89
N HIS A 58 -1.73 -17.34 -6.94
CA HIS A 58 -0.40 -17.92 -6.98
C HIS A 58 -0.06 -18.58 -5.65
N ARG A 59 0.32 -19.87 -5.66
CA ARG A 59 0.69 -20.62 -4.44
C ARG A 59 -0.40 -20.64 -3.37
N SER A 60 -1.66 -20.70 -3.78
CA SER A 60 -2.82 -20.65 -2.88
C SER A 60 -2.93 -19.34 -2.11
N TRP A 61 -2.29 -18.27 -2.59
CA TRP A 61 -2.51 -16.95 -2.04
C TRP A 61 -3.88 -16.45 -2.45
N SER A 62 -4.54 -15.78 -1.52
CA SER A 62 -5.72 -14.97 -1.79
C SER A 62 -5.55 -13.59 -1.21
N SER A 63 -6.31 -12.65 -1.77
CA SER A 63 -6.40 -11.28 -1.29
C SER A 63 -7.80 -11.01 -0.72
N HIS A 64 -7.87 -10.10 0.25
CA HIS A 64 -9.13 -9.57 0.78
C HIS A 64 -9.10 -8.04 0.74
N VAL A 65 -10.09 -7.44 0.10
CA VAL A 65 -10.21 -5.98 -0.02
C VAL A 65 -11.12 -5.48 1.09
N ILE A 66 -10.57 -4.67 1.99
CA ILE A 66 -11.29 -3.99 3.06
C ILE A 66 -11.58 -2.57 2.61
N ASP A 67 -12.86 -2.26 2.55
CA ASP A 67 -13.37 -0.92 2.29
C ASP A 67 -13.14 -0.05 3.53
N ILE A 68 -12.31 0.99 3.40
CA ILE A 68 -12.00 1.94 4.49
C ILE A 68 -12.88 3.19 4.45
N THR A 69 -14.08 3.10 3.89
CA THR A 69 -15.08 4.18 3.86
C THR A 69 -16.26 3.90 4.81
N PHE A 70 -16.94 4.96 5.26
CA PHE A 70 -18.13 4.86 6.11
C PHE A 70 -19.26 5.78 5.63
N PRO A 71 -20.54 5.46 5.91
CA PRO A 71 -21.66 6.28 5.45
C PRO A 71 -21.65 7.69 6.04
N ALA A 72 -21.84 8.71 5.19
CA ALA A 72 -21.84 10.11 5.59
C ALA A 72 -22.92 10.44 6.63
N GLY A 73 -24.06 9.73 6.59
CA GLY A 73 -25.17 9.89 7.53
C GLY A 73 -24.86 9.52 8.98
N GLU A 74 -23.80 8.75 9.25
CA GLU A 74 -23.43 8.32 10.62
C GLU A 74 -22.61 9.37 11.40
N GLY A 75 -22.14 10.42 10.70
CA GLY A 75 -21.33 11.48 11.28
C GLY A 75 -20.05 10.96 11.96
N SER A 76 -19.57 11.67 12.99
CA SER A 76 -18.33 11.32 13.69
C SER A 76 -18.40 9.98 14.43
N THR A 77 -19.59 9.51 14.80
CA THR A 77 -19.74 8.21 15.47
C THR A 77 -19.50 7.03 14.53
N GLY A 78 -19.82 7.19 13.24
CA GLY A 78 -19.55 6.19 12.21
C GLY A 78 -18.04 5.97 11.98
N TYR A 79 -17.24 7.03 12.14
CA TYR A 79 -15.78 6.96 12.01
C TYR A 79 -15.15 5.95 12.96
N LEU A 80 -15.43 6.06 14.27
CA LEU A 80 -14.86 5.16 15.29
C LEU A 80 -15.38 3.72 15.14
N LYS A 81 -16.67 3.56 14.82
CA LYS A 81 -17.26 2.25 14.59
C LYS A 81 -16.63 1.56 13.38
N LYS A 82 -16.45 2.29 12.28
CA LYS A 82 -15.84 1.76 11.07
C LYS A 82 -14.37 1.39 11.29
N LEU A 83 -13.60 2.18 12.05
CA LEU A 83 -12.24 1.79 12.42
C LEU A 83 -12.19 0.46 13.18
N GLN A 84 -13.04 0.29 14.19
CA GLN A 84 -13.13 -0.98 14.92
C GLN A 84 -13.54 -2.15 14.01
N HIS A 85 -14.47 -1.91 13.09
CA HIS A 85 -14.86 -2.91 12.09
C HIS A 85 -13.69 -3.29 11.18
N ILE A 86 -12.93 -2.32 10.68
CA ILE A 86 -11.74 -2.56 9.84
C ILE A 86 -10.73 -3.43 10.58
N PHE A 87 -10.50 -3.21 11.88
CA PHE A 87 -9.55 -4.01 12.65
C PHE A 87 -10.02 -5.46 12.82
N ALA A 88 -11.30 -5.65 13.17
CA ALA A 88 -11.89 -6.98 13.29
C ALA A 88 -11.90 -7.73 11.95
N GLU A 89 -12.29 -7.05 10.86
CA GLU A 89 -12.30 -7.61 9.51
C GLU A 89 -10.89 -7.98 9.04
N ALA A 90 -9.88 -7.14 9.32
CA ALA A 90 -8.49 -7.44 8.99
C ALA A 90 -7.96 -8.64 9.77
N GLU A 91 -8.31 -8.77 11.06
CA GLU A 91 -7.95 -9.93 11.87
C GLU A 91 -8.58 -11.22 11.33
N GLU A 92 -9.87 -11.21 11.01
CA GLU A 92 -10.56 -12.35 10.40
C GLU A 92 -9.96 -12.70 9.04
N ALA A 93 -9.79 -11.71 8.16
CA ALA A 93 -9.21 -11.88 6.84
C ALA A 93 -7.79 -12.46 6.89
N SER A 94 -7.01 -12.12 7.91
CA SER A 94 -5.63 -12.61 8.09
C SER A 94 -5.50 -14.11 8.34
N GLN A 95 -6.61 -14.78 8.66
CA GLN A 95 -6.61 -16.22 8.91
C GLN A 95 -6.62 -17.04 7.62
N SER A 96 -7.21 -16.49 6.55
CA SER A 96 -7.40 -17.18 5.27
C SER A 96 -6.65 -16.53 4.11
N ASN A 97 -6.40 -15.21 4.17
CA ASN A 97 -5.79 -14.44 3.10
C ASN A 97 -4.34 -14.07 3.42
N GLN A 98 -3.51 -13.96 2.39
CA GLN A 98 -2.09 -13.60 2.51
C GLN A 98 -1.85 -12.15 2.12
N ILE A 99 -2.82 -11.50 1.49
CA ILE A 99 -2.78 -10.08 1.13
C ILE A 99 -4.08 -9.44 1.64
N ILE A 100 -3.94 -8.35 2.38
CA ILE A 100 -5.06 -7.50 2.78
C ILE A 100 -4.86 -6.15 2.07
N ILE A 101 -5.88 -5.72 1.36
CA ILE A 101 -5.88 -4.47 0.60
C ILE A 101 -6.82 -3.49 1.31
N LEU A 102 -6.30 -2.40 1.85
CA LEU A 102 -7.11 -1.32 2.40
C LEU A 102 -7.43 -0.33 1.27
N SER A 103 -8.71 -0.15 0.96
CA SER A 103 -9.16 0.62 -0.21
C SER A 103 -10.13 1.75 0.16
N ASP A 104 -9.79 2.98 -0.23
CA ASP A 104 -10.69 4.13 -0.12
C ASP A 104 -11.51 4.40 -1.41
N ARG A 105 -11.47 3.49 -2.40
CA ARG A 105 -12.05 3.67 -3.74
C ARG A 105 -13.56 3.96 -3.76
N LYS A 106 -14.29 3.57 -2.72
CA LYS A 106 -15.74 3.85 -2.60
C LYS A 106 -16.05 5.25 -2.04
N GLY A 107 -15.03 6.08 -1.82
CA GLY A 107 -15.18 7.45 -1.36
C GLY A 107 -16.03 8.27 -2.32
N GLY A 108 -16.98 9.05 -1.77
CA GLY A 108 -17.89 9.84 -2.57
C GLY A 108 -18.88 10.62 -1.70
N LYS A 109 -19.99 11.05 -2.30
CA LYS A 109 -21.00 11.86 -1.61
C LYS A 109 -21.64 11.14 -0.42
N GLU A 110 -21.88 9.84 -0.55
CA GLU A 110 -22.56 9.04 0.46
C GLU A 110 -21.60 8.31 1.40
N ASN A 111 -20.33 8.15 1.01
CA ASN A 111 -19.31 7.42 1.78
C ASN A 111 -18.08 8.30 1.99
N ILE A 112 -17.74 8.54 3.24
CA ILE A 112 -16.57 9.33 3.63
C ILE A 112 -15.38 8.37 3.79
N PRO A 113 -14.25 8.61 3.10
CA PRO A 113 -13.04 7.83 3.30
C PRO A 113 -12.43 8.13 4.68
N ILE A 114 -12.03 7.09 5.39
CA ILE A 114 -11.12 7.22 6.53
C ILE A 114 -9.74 7.50 5.99
N SER A 115 -8.95 8.32 6.70
CA SER A 115 -7.57 8.53 6.31
C SER A 115 -6.83 7.20 6.20
N SER A 116 -6.21 6.98 5.05
CA SER A 116 -5.55 5.72 4.72
C SER A 116 -4.42 5.42 5.70
N LEU A 117 -3.75 6.46 6.21
CA LEU A 117 -2.72 6.33 7.24
C LEU A 117 -3.29 5.83 8.57
N ILE A 118 -4.44 6.35 9.01
CA ILE A 118 -5.03 5.94 10.28
C ILE A 118 -5.56 4.51 10.19
N ALA A 119 -6.23 4.18 9.09
CA ALA A 119 -6.72 2.83 8.85
C ALA A 119 -5.55 1.83 8.81
N LEU A 120 -4.50 2.14 8.04
CA LEU A 120 -3.30 1.30 7.95
C LEU A 120 -2.59 1.14 9.30
N GLY A 121 -2.26 2.25 9.97
CA GLY A 121 -1.52 2.20 11.23
C GLY A 121 -2.28 1.43 12.31
N GLY A 122 -3.60 1.65 12.39
CA GLY A 122 -4.47 0.90 13.29
C GLY A 122 -4.49 -0.60 12.99
N VAL A 123 -4.68 -0.99 11.72
CA VAL A 123 -4.65 -2.40 11.29
C VAL A 123 -3.28 -3.02 11.56
N HIS A 124 -2.19 -2.30 11.24
CA HIS A 124 -0.83 -2.75 11.45
C HIS A 124 -0.57 -3.11 12.91
N HIS A 125 -0.88 -2.20 13.83
CA HIS A 125 -0.71 -2.43 15.26
C HIS A 125 -1.65 -3.51 15.80
N HIS A 126 -2.92 -3.51 15.40
CA HIS A 126 -3.88 -4.55 15.80
C HIS A 126 -3.42 -5.95 15.38
N LEU A 127 -2.91 -6.11 14.15
CA LEU A 127 -2.36 -7.37 13.66
C LEU A 127 -1.06 -7.79 14.36
N ILE A 128 -0.27 -6.84 14.87
CA ILE A 128 0.90 -7.15 15.71
C ILE A 128 0.44 -7.70 17.05
N GLU A 129 -0.52 -7.04 17.71
CA GLU A 129 -1.06 -7.45 19.02
C GLU A 129 -1.69 -8.84 18.96
N THR A 130 -2.38 -9.16 17.86
CA THR A 130 -3.01 -10.45 17.60
C THR A 130 -2.07 -11.49 16.97
N ARG A 131 -0.78 -11.15 16.77
CA ARG A 131 0.27 -12.02 16.19
C ARG A 131 -0.04 -12.54 14.78
N SER A 132 -0.78 -11.75 14.00
CA SER A 132 -1.17 -12.08 12.64
C SER A 132 -0.44 -11.25 11.56
N ARG A 133 0.26 -10.17 11.94
CA ARG A 133 0.96 -9.28 10.99
C ARG A 133 1.96 -9.99 10.07
N MET A 134 2.69 -10.99 10.58
CA MET A 134 3.66 -11.77 9.79
C MET A 134 3.01 -12.69 8.75
N LYS A 135 1.69 -12.94 8.84
CA LYS A 135 0.96 -13.86 7.96
C LYS A 135 0.42 -13.17 6.70
N VAL A 136 0.45 -11.84 6.65
CA VAL A 136 -0.21 -11.06 5.59
C VAL A 136 0.69 -9.95 5.06
N ALA A 137 0.53 -9.62 3.79
CA ALA A 137 0.93 -8.34 3.22
C ALA A 137 -0.17 -7.30 3.44
N LEU A 138 0.18 -6.07 3.80
CA LEU A 138 -0.72 -4.93 3.83
C LEU A 138 -0.47 -4.05 2.61
N VAL A 139 -1.47 -3.97 1.73
CA VAL A 139 -1.43 -3.13 0.54
C VAL A 139 -2.43 -1.99 0.73
N VAL A 140 -2.06 -0.78 0.34
CA VAL A 140 -2.94 0.40 0.46
C VAL A 140 -3.30 0.90 -0.94
N GLU A 141 -4.59 0.89 -1.24
CA GLU A 141 -5.16 1.58 -2.40
C GLU A 141 -5.78 2.90 -1.91
N THR A 142 -5.20 4.03 -2.30
CA THR A 142 -5.63 5.32 -1.76
C THR A 142 -5.65 6.48 -2.76
N ALA A 143 -6.63 7.35 -2.59
CA ALA A 143 -6.72 8.65 -3.24
C ALA A 143 -5.90 9.76 -2.55
N GLU A 144 -5.51 9.58 -1.28
CA GLU A 144 -4.84 10.62 -0.48
C GLU A 144 -3.35 10.73 -0.81
N ALA A 145 -2.69 9.62 -1.14
CA ALA A 145 -1.25 9.58 -1.32
C ALA A 145 -0.83 10.16 -2.69
N ARG A 146 -0.10 11.28 -2.66
CA ARG A 146 0.41 11.97 -3.87
C ARG A 146 1.82 12.55 -3.75
N GLU A 147 2.33 12.65 -2.53
CA GLU A 147 3.62 13.27 -2.23
C GLU A 147 4.54 12.23 -1.59
N VAL A 148 5.84 12.43 -1.74
CA VAL A 148 6.88 11.55 -1.19
C VAL A 148 6.66 11.31 0.30
N HIS A 149 6.32 12.35 1.06
CA HIS A 149 6.05 12.24 2.50
C HIS A 149 4.91 11.27 2.80
N HIS A 150 3.80 11.33 2.06
CA HIS A 150 2.67 10.42 2.25
C HIS A 150 3.09 8.96 2.08
N ILE A 151 3.91 8.67 1.06
CA ILE A 151 4.43 7.32 0.80
C ILE A 151 5.37 6.89 1.95
N CYS A 152 6.30 7.75 2.37
CA CYS A 152 7.21 7.44 3.49
C CYS A 152 6.47 7.15 4.79
N VAL A 153 5.42 7.92 5.09
CA VAL A 153 4.64 7.73 6.33
C VAL A 153 3.82 6.44 6.25
N LEU A 154 3.18 6.13 5.12
CA LEU A 154 2.48 4.85 4.94
C LEU A 154 3.43 3.65 5.10
N LEU A 155 4.63 3.72 4.50
CA LEU A 155 5.65 2.67 4.67
C LEU A 155 6.11 2.55 6.12
N GLY A 156 6.36 3.68 6.78
CA GLY A 156 6.76 3.71 8.19
C GLY A 156 5.71 3.14 9.15
N TYR A 157 4.43 3.22 8.79
CA TYR A 157 3.31 2.66 9.57
C TYR A 157 2.85 1.28 9.06
N GLY A 158 3.65 0.62 8.21
CA GLY A 158 3.54 -0.81 7.97
C GLY A 158 2.88 -1.24 6.66
N ALA A 159 2.72 -0.33 5.68
CA ALA A 159 2.38 -0.72 4.32
C ALA A 159 3.52 -1.50 3.67
N ASP A 160 3.18 -2.59 3.00
CA ASP A 160 4.11 -3.40 2.19
C ASP A 160 4.12 -2.93 0.73
N ALA A 161 2.97 -2.43 0.23
CA ALA A 161 2.85 -1.82 -1.09
C ALA A 161 1.76 -0.74 -1.10
N ILE A 162 1.91 0.27 -1.96
CA ILE A 162 1.01 1.43 -2.04
C ILE A 162 0.64 1.69 -3.49
N CYS A 163 -0.66 1.71 -3.78
CA CYS A 163 -1.26 2.10 -5.05
C CYS A 163 -1.94 3.48 -4.88
N PRO A 164 -1.26 4.57 -5.29
CA PRO A 164 -1.84 5.92 -5.26
C PRO A 164 -2.74 6.14 -6.50
N TYR A 165 -3.86 5.41 -6.56
CA TYR A 165 -4.66 5.31 -7.79
C TYR A 165 -5.14 6.69 -8.29
N LEU A 166 -5.60 7.58 -7.41
CA LEU A 166 -6.14 8.87 -7.85
C LEU A 166 -5.05 9.75 -8.45
N ALA A 167 -3.81 9.70 -7.94
CA ALA A 167 -2.70 10.44 -8.51
C ALA A 167 -2.38 9.96 -9.94
N LEU A 168 -2.46 8.65 -10.18
CA LEU A 168 -2.25 8.05 -11.50
C LEU A 168 -3.42 8.34 -12.44
N GLU A 169 -4.67 8.17 -12.00
CA GLU A 169 -5.87 8.47 -12.78
C GLU A 169 -5.95 9.96 -13.15
N LEU A 170 -5.56 10.86 -12.25
CA LEU A 170 -5.46 12.29 -12.54
C LEU A 170 -4.41 12.58 -13.61
N ALA A 171 -3.24 11.93 -13.56
CA ALA A 171 -2.22 12.09 -14.58
C ALA A 171 -2.71 11.59 -15.96
N SER A 172 -3.37 10.44 -16.02
CA SER A 172 -4.01 9.96 -17.25
C SER A 172 -5.10 10.92 -17.75
N SER A 173 -5.92 11.48 -16.86
CA SER A 173 -6.92 12.49 -17.24
C SER A 173 -6.29 13.78 -17.76
N LEU A 174 -5.16 14.24 -17.22
CA LEU A 174 -4.45 15.44 -17.70
C LEU A 174 -3.82 15.21 -19.07
N ARG A 175 -3.35 13.98 -19.35
CA ARG A 175 -2.93 13.56 -20.69
C ARG A 175 -4.10 13.63 -21.67
N ASP A 176 -5.25 13.06 -21.31
CA ASP A 176 -6.41 12.99 -22.20
C ASP A 176 -6.99 14.39 -22.50
N GLN A 177 -6.80 15.36 -21.60
CA GLN A 177 -7.11 16.78 -21.79
C GLN A 177 -6.04 17.55 -22.61
N GLY A 178 -4.93 16.92 -22.98
CA GLY A 178 -3.84 17.53 -23.73
C GLY A 178 -2.94 18.46 -22.92
N ILE A 179 -3.02 18.43 -21.58
CA ILE A 179 -2.15 19.21 -20.68
C ILE A 179 -0.78 18.54 -20.56
N LEU A 180 -0.77 17.21 -20.50
CA LEU A 180 0.44 16.39 -20.61
C LEU A 180 0.64 15.90 -22.05
N ASP A 181 1.85 15.45 -22.35
CA ASP A 181 2.16 14.87 -23.66
C ASP A 181 1.27 13.62 -23.90
N THR A 182 0.42 13.73 -24.92
CA THR A 182 -0.52 12.69 -25.34
C THR A 182 0.15 11.41 -25.81
N SER A 183 1.46 11.43 -26.07
CA SER A 183 2.24 10.24 -26.42
C SER A 183 2.54 9.33 -25.23
N PHE A 184 2.37 9.79 -23.99
CA PHE A 184 2.62 8.97 -22.81
C PHE A 184 1.56 7.89 -22.62
N SER A 185 1.98 6.63 -22.56
CA SER A 185 1.13 5.52 -22.11
C SER A 185 0.91 5.58 -20.59
N ASP A 186 -0.12 4.89 -20.09
CA ASP A 186 -0.35 4.78 -18.64
C ASP A 186 0.86 4.14 -17.93
N GLU A 187 1.52 3.19 -18.58
CA GLU A 187 2.77 2.60 -18.11
C GLU A 187 3.89 3.66 -18.01
N ALA A 188 4.05 4.53 -19.01
CA ALA A 188 5.05 5.59 -18.97
C ALA A 188 4.77 6.60 -17.84
N ILE A 189 3.50 6.96 -17.63
CA ILE A 189 3.07 7.82 -16.52
C ILE A 189 3.43 7.16 -15.19
N PHE A 190 3.07 5.88 -15.02
CA PHE A 190 3.38 5.13 -13.81
C PHE A 190 4.89 5.05 -13.57
N GLN A 191 5.70 4.68 -14.57
CA GLN A 191 7.15 4.55 -14.41
C GLN A 191 7.82 5.88 -14.04
N ASN A 192 7.37 7.00 -14.63
CA ASN A 192 7.87 8.33 -14.27
C ASN A 192 7.49 8.71 -12.83
N TYR A 193 6.24 8.47 -12.44
CA TYR A 193 5.76 8.72 -11.08
C TYR A 193 6.52 7.88 -10.04
N ALA A 194 6.62 6.58 -10.31
CA ALA A 194 7.39 5.60 -9.56
C ALA A 194 8.84 6.05 -9.33
N GLN A 195 9.54 6.44 -10.41
CA GLN A 195 10.92 6.89 -10.35
C GLN A 195 11.07 8.17 -9.50
N ALA A 196 10.13 9.11 -9.61
CA ALA A 196 10.11 10.31 -8.80
C ALA A 196 9.92 9.99 -7.31
N MET A 197 8.98 9.09 -6.98
CA MET A 197 8.77 8.62 -5.61
C MET A 197 9.98 7.87 -5.07
N GLN A 198 10.59 6.97 -5.84
CA GLN A 198 11.81 6.24 -5.45
C GLN A 198 12.94 7.21 -5.10
N THR A 199 13.16 8.21 -5.96
CA THR A 199 14.19 9.24 -5.73
C THR A 199 13.87 10.07 -4.51
N GLY A 200 12.59 10.37 -4.28
CA GLY A 200 12.12 11.08 -3.10
C GLY A 200 12.34 10.29 -1.80
N ILE A 201 11.95 9.02 -1.76
CA ILE A 201 12.06 8.15 -0.58
C ILE A 201 13.52 7.93 -0.20
N SER A 202 14.42 7.90 -1.18
CA SER A 202 15.84 7.72 -0.93
C SER A 202 16.48 8.94 -0.25
N LYS A 203 15.91 10.14 -0.38
CA LYS A 203 16.44 11.37 0.23
C LYS A 203 16.15 11.44 1.72
#